data_AF-A0A3M9ZQ65-F1
#
_entry.id   AF-A0A3M9ZQ65-F1
#
_cell.length_a   1.000
_cell.length_b   1.000
_cell.length_c   1.000
_cell.angle_alpha   90.00
_cell.angle_beta   90.00
_cell.angle_gamma   90.00
#
_symmetry.space_group_name_H-M   'P 1'
#
loop_
_entity.id
_entity.type
_entity.pdbx_description
1 polymer ?
#
loop_
_entity_poly.entity_id
_entity_poly.type
_entity_poly.pdbx_seq_one_letter_code
_entity_poly.pdbx_strand_id
1 'polypeptide(L)'
;MPDTIKPHGGRLVDRASKTDPAGLFSVTISEDLANDVENIADGIFSPLEGFLGQEDFESVVSRGRLAGGLPWTIPIILDVDEQTALKIKEAGDVLLQNPAGTGVAILHAEETYAFEKTRTAQGIYGTTDASHPGVAKTLSMKDHLVGGRIDYLQRPASAEIRRYRLTPTQTREAFAEAGWKTICAFQTRNPPHVAHEMLQKTSITTRDGVFVNPIIGRKKPGDFVDEVIVKCYEVMIANYYPENRCRLGTLHTEMKYAGPKEAIHHAIMRQNYGCTHIIIGRDHAGVGKFYDPFAAQKIFADYSDLEIAPVFFPAFFYCNECLTYTTPKACPHDDKSKEQISGTALREMIKNGQAPSKYILRPEVARVILDHPKPFVD
;
A
#
# COMPACT_ATOMS: atom_id res chain seq x y z
N MET A 1 -8.53 -9.91 -26.02
CA MET A 1 -9.10 -9.60 -24.69
C MET A 1 -9.53 -8.14 -24.74
N PRO A 2 -10.73 -7.77 -24.27
CA PRO A 2 -11.12 -6.36 -24.23
C PRO A 2 -10.10 -5.56 -23.41
N ASP A 3 -9.86 -4.31 -23.81
CA ASP A 3 -8.78 -3.43 -23.39
C ASP A 3 -8.67 -3.26 -21.85
N THR A 4 -7.90 -4.13 -21.20
CA THR A 4 -7.51 -3.95 -19.79
C THR A 4 -6.23 -3.14 -19.73
N ILE A 5 -6.10 -2.27 -18.73
CA ILE A 5 -4.90 -1.46 -18.51
C ILE A 5 -3.66 -2.35 -18.46
N LYS A 6 -2.56 -1.96 -19.12
CA LYS A 6 -1.37 -2.79 -19.14
C LYS A 6 -0.71 -2.76 -17.76
N PRO A 7 -0.11 -3.87 -17.33
CA PRO A 7 0.77 -3.87 -16.16
C PRO A 7 1.88 -2.83 -16.33
N HIS A 8 2.38 -2.31 -15.23
CA HIS A 8 3.51 -1.38 -15.26
C HIS A 8 4.76 -2.07 -15.84
N GLY A 9 5.39 -1.45 -16.84
CA GLY A 9 6.46 -2.09 -17.63
C GLY A 9 5.96 -3.10 -18.69
N GLY A 10 4.65 -3.20 -18.92
CA GLY A 10 4.06 -3.92 -20.05
C GLY A 10 3.73 -5.40 -19.82
N ARG A 11 4.22 -6.02 -18.75
CA ARG A 11 3.89 -7.41 -18.38
C ARG A 11 3.76 -7.57 -16.87
N LEU A 12 2.91 -8.50 -16.44
CA LEU A 12 2.95 -8.98 -15.05
C LEU A 12 4.15 -9.89 -14.89
N VAL A 13 4.96 -9.61 -13.87
CA VAL A 13 6.00 -10.52 -13.42
C VAL A 13 5.35 -11.71 -12.70
N ASP A 14 5.87 -12.90 -12.97
CA ASP A 14 5.61 -14.12 -12.20
C ASP A 14 6.96 -14.77 -11.90
N ARG A 15 7.28 -14.91 -10.61
CA ARG A 15 8.54 -15.54 -10.15
C ARG A 15 8.31 -16.86 -9.41
N ALA A 16 7.11 -17.45 -9.48
CA ALA A 16 6.86 -18.75 -8.88
C ALA A 16 7.82 -19.82 -9.45
N SER A 17 8.45 -20.58 -8.57
CA SER A 17 9.47 -21.56 -8.91
C SER A 17 9.29 -22.84 -8.10
N LYS A 18 9.77 -23.95 -8.65
CA LYS A 18 9.82 -25.27 -7.99
C LYS A 18 11.26 -25.72 -7.74
N THR A 19 12.23 -24.81 -7.85
CA THR A 19 13.64 -25.08 -7.59
C THR A 19 13.81 -25.61 -6.17
N ASP A 20 14.61 -26.67 -6.02
CA ASP A 20 14.93 -27.23 -4.71
C ASP A 20 16.00 -26.35 -4.02
N PRO A 21 15.71 -25.77 -2.84
CA PRO A 21 16.68 -24.95 -2.12
C PRO A 21 17.69 -25.76 -1.29
N ALA A 22 17.69 -27.09 -1.37
CA ALA A 22 18.55 -27.94 -0.56
C ALA A 22 20.03 -27.57 -0.67
N GLY A 23 20.69 -27.36 0.49
CA GLY A 23 22.12 -27.09 0.56
C GLY A 23 22.52 -25.62 0.34
N LEU A 24 21.58 -24.73 0.03
CA LEU A 24 21.86 -23.30 -0.09
C LEU A 24 22.16 -22.67 1.27
N PHE A 25 23.09 -21.71 1.29
CA PHE A 25 23.26 -20.80 2.42
C PHE A 25 21.96 -20.02 2.62
N SER A 26 21.52 -19.88 3.87
CA SER A 26 20.25 -19.21 4.18
C SER A 26 20.43 -17.90 4.93
N VAL A 27 19.53 -16.96 4.65
CA VAL A 27 19.43 -15.64 5.29
C VAL A 27 18.00 -15.44 5.76
N THR A 28 17.85 -15.18 7.07
CA THR A 28 16.55 -14.85 7.65
C THR A 28 16.17 -13.41 7.34
N ILE A 29 14.99 -13.22 6.77
CA ILE A 29 14.39 -11.91 6.47
C ILE A 29 13.20 -11.65 7.39
N SER A 30 12.79 -10.38 7.47
CA SER A 30 11.59 -10.00 8.24
C SER A 30 10.30 -10.49 7.56
N GLU A 31 9.22 -10.57 8.33
CA GLU A 31 7.90 -10.92 7.79
C GLU A 31 7.42 -9.89 6.74
N ASP A 32 7.67 -8.60 6.97
CA ASP A 32 7.33 -7.55 6.01
C ASP A 32 8.12 -7.71 4.70
N LEU A 33 9.41 -8.07 4.78
CA LEU A 33 10.22 -8.32 3.58
C LEU A 33 9.80 -9.60 2.86
N ALA A 34 9.38 -10.64 3.59
CA ALA A 34 8.81 -11.85 2.99
C ALA A 34 7.50 -11.56 2.23
N ASN A 35 6.67 -10.64 2.73
CA ASN A 35 5.50 -10.15 1.99
C ASN A 35 5.89 -9.36 0.74
N ASP A 36 6.94 -8.54 0.80
CA ASP A 36 7.45 -7.81 -0.37
C ASP A 36 8.06 -8.77 -1.41
N VAL A 37 8.72 -9.87 -1.00
CA VAL A 37 9.14 -10.97 -1.89
C VAL A 37 7.94 -11.61 -2.59
N GLU A 38 6.84 -11.88 -1.87
CA GLU A 38 5.61 -12.38 -2.48
C GLU A 38 4.98 -11.35 -3.45
N ASN A 39 5.08 -10.06 -3.15
CA ASN A 39 4.57 -8.99 -4.02
C ASN A 39 5.37 -8.85 -5.31
N ILE A 40 6.70 -9.08 -5.28
CA ILE A 40 7.53 -9.24 -6.48
C ILE A 40 7.04 -10.46 -7.27
N ALA A 41 6.93 -11.60 -6.59
CA ALA A 41 6.61 -12.88 -7.23
C ALA A 41 5.25 -12.90 -7.91
N ASP A 42 4.23 -12.27 -7.31
CA ASP A 42 2.88 -12.18 -7.87
C ASP A 42 2.71 -11.06 -8.91
N GLY A 43 3.75 -10.25 -9.13
CA GLY A 43 3.71 -9.15 -10.08
C GLY A 43 3.00 -7.89 -9.57
N ILE A 44 2.70 -7.79 -8.27
CA ILE A 44 2.21 -6.54 -7.65
C ILE A 44 3.27 -5.45 -7.80
N PHE A 45 4.55 -5.83 -7.71
CA PHE A 45 5.70 -4.96 -7.91
C PHE A 45 6.27 -5.00 -9.34
N SER A 46 5.51 -5.46 -10.33
CA SER A 46 5.96 -5.37 -11.74
C SER A 46 6.38 -3.93 -12.07
N PRO A 47 7.52 -3.72 -12.75
CA PRO A 47 8.31 -4.72 -13.48
C PRO A 47 9.40 -5.43 -12.68
N LEU A 48 9.48 -5.26 -11.36
CA LEU A 48 10.57 -5.86 -10.58
C LEU A 48 10.50 -7.39 -10.59
N GLU A 49 11.66 -8.01 -10.78
CA GLU A 49 11.86 -9.47 -10.71
C GLU A 49 12.67 -9.91 -9.48
N GLY A 50 13.02 -8.95 -8.63
CA GLY A 50 13.84 -9.14 -7.44
C GLY A 50 14.16 -7.82 -6.74
N PHE A 51 15.20 -7.84 -5.90
CA PHE A 51 15.67 -6.65 -5.20
C PHE A 51 16.50 -5.76 -6.12
N LEU A 52 16.40 -4.45 -5.92
CA LEU A 52 17.07 -3.48 -6.78
C LEU A 52 18.59 -3.63 -6.74
N GLY A 53 19.19 -3.66 -7.92
CA GLY A 53 20.62 -3.41 -8.11
C GLY A 53 21.01 -1.96 -7.82
N GLN A 54 22.31 -1.68 -7.78
CA GLN A 54 22.86 -0.37 -7.43
C GLN A 54 22.38 0.72 -8.39
N GLU A 55 22.40 0.45 -9.69
CA GLU A 55 22.01 1.44 -10.70
C GLU A 55 20.52 1.84 -10.56
N ASP A 56 19.64 0.84 -10.41
CA ASP A 56 18.21 1.08 -10.18
C ASP A 56 17.98 1.78 -8.84
N PHE A 57 18.65 1.34 -7.78
CA PHE A 57 18.54 1.95 -6.45
C PHE A 57 18.92 3.44 -6.47
N GLU A 58 20.09 3.78 -7.02
CA GLU A 58 20.57 5.16 -7.11
C GLU A 58 19.62 6.01 -7.97
N SER A 59 19.11 5.45 -9.06
CA SER A 59 18.13 6.11 -9.92
C SER A 59 16.80 6.36 -9.19
N VAL A 60 16.30 5.40 -8.42
CA VAL A 60 15.04 5.53 -7.66
C VAL A 60 15.18 6.60 -6.58
N VAL A 61 16.31 6.60 -5.86
CA VAL A 61 16.59 7.58 -4.80
C VAL A 61 16.67 9.00 -5.37
N SER A 62 17.41 9.18 -6.46
CA SER A 62 17.68 10.50 -7.04
C SER A 62 16.59 11.03 -7.98
N ARG A 63 15.97 10.15 -8.79
CA ARG A 63 15.05 10.53 -9.87
C ARG A 63 13.63 10.00 -9.68
N GLY A 64 13.40 9.06 -8.75
CA GLY A 64 12.09 8.41 -8.60
C GLY A 64 11.71 7.52 -9.79
N ARG A 65 12.73 6.98 -10.49
CA ARG A 65 12.57 6.12 -11.66
C ARG A 65 13.59 4.99 -11.61
N LEU A 66 13.28 3.83 -12.17
CA LEU A 66 14.28 2.80 -12.48
C LEU A 66 15.34 3.37 -13.45
N ALA A 67 16.49 2.72 -13.56
CA ALA A 67 17.58 3.13 -14.45
C ALA A 67 17.11 3.27 -15.90
N GLY A 68 16.25 2.35 -16.35
CA GLY A 68 15.59 2.37 -17.66
C GLY A 68 14.50 3.45 -17.84
N GLY A 69 14.29 4.32 -16.85
CA GLY A 69 13.40 5.47 -16.92
C GLY A 69 11.95 5.22 -16.50
N LEU A 70 11.54 3.97 -16.26
CA LEU A 70 10.19 3.66 -15.79
C LEU A 70 9.92 4.28 -14.41
N PRO A 71 8.75 4.91 -14.18
CA PRO A 71 8.33 5.40 -12.87
C PRO A 71 8.51 4.36 -11.76
N TRP A 72 9.26 4.69 -10.71
CA TRP A 72 9.41 3.85 -9.52
C TRP A 72 10.03 4.64 -8.37
N THR A 73 9.25 4.91 -7.33
CA THR A 73 9.59 5.94 -6.34
C THR A 73 10.02 5.43 -4.97
N ILE A 74 9.83 4.14 -4.68
CA ILE A 74 10.16 3.52 -3.39
C ILE A 74 11.06 2.29 -3.64
N PRO A 75 12.30 2.26 -3.15
CA PRO A 75 13.21 1.16 -3.43
C PRO A 75 12.76 -0.12 -2.70
N ILE A 76 12.81 -1.26 -3.39
CA ILE A 76 12.58 -2.59 -2.81
C ILE A 76 13.94 -3.27 -2.69
N ILE A 77 14.42 -3.41 -1.45
CA ILE A 77 15.82 -3.71 -1.15
C ILE A 77 15.93 -4.74 -0.03
N LEU A 78 17.04 -5.48 -0.02
CA LEU A 78 17.46 -6.36 1.06
C LEU A 78 18.73 -5.79 1.69
N ASP A 79 18.65 -5.33 2.93
CA ASP A 79 19.80 -4.84 3.69
C ASP A 79 20.42 -5.94 4.58
N VAL A 80 21.75 -6.02 4.56
CA VAL A 80 22.55 -7.00 5.32
C VAL A 80 23.82 -6.36 5.88
N ASP A 81 24.39 -6.94 6.93
CA ASP A 81 25.71 -6.55 7.41
C ASP A 81 26.81 -6.99 6.42
N GLU A 82 28.01 -6.42 6.57
CA GLU A 82 29.16 -6.70 5.70
C GLU A 82 29.55 -8.18 5.64
N GLN A 83 29.51 -8.90 6.77
CA GLN A 83 29.88 -10.32 6.81
C GLN A 83 28.86 -11.16 6.04
N THR A 84 27.58 -10.84 6.18
CA THR A 84 26.50 -11.51 5.45
C THR A 84 26.57 -11.16 3.96
N ALA A 85 26.86 -9.92 3.58
CA ALA A 85 27.07 -9.52 2.18
C ALA A 85 28.18 -10.33 1.50
N LEU A 86 29.33 -10.50 2.17
CA LEU A 86 30.44 -11.30 1.65
C LEU A 86 30.04 -12.75 1.42
N LYS A 87 29.33 -13.37 2.38
CA LYS A 87 28.83 -14.75 2.25
C LYS A 87 27.84 -14.92 1.11
N ILE A 88 26.92 -13.95 0.95
CA ILE A 88 25.96 -13.96 -0.15
C ILE A 88 26.69 -13.86 -1.50
N LYS A 89 27.68 -12.96 -1.59
CA LYS A 89 28.49 -12.79 -2.80
C LYS A 89 29.28 -14.06 -3.17
N GLU A 90 29.81 -14.78 -2.17
CA GLU A 90 30.50 -16.05 -2.38
C GLU A 90 29.54 -17.18 -2.77
N ALA A 91 28.34 -17.21 -2.21
CA ALA A 91 27.34 -18.24 -2.48
C ALA A 91 26.66 -18.08 -3.84
N GLY A 92 26.42 -16.84 -4.28
CA GLY A 92 25.61 -16.53 -5.47
C GLY A 92 24.13 -16.75 -5.21
N ASP A 93 23.73 -18.01 -5.05
CA ASP A 93 22.35 -18.40 -4.75
C ASP A 93 22.13 -18.57 -3.26
N VAL A 94 21.09 -17.92 -2.72
CA VAL A 94 20.83 -17.85 -1.27
C VAL A 94 19.37 -18.11 -0.98
N LEU A 95 19.10 -18.95 0.02
CA LEU A 95 17.74 -19.19 0.51
C LEU A 95 17.30 -18.08 1.47
N LEU A 96 16.24 -17.35 1.11
CA LEU A 96 15.58 -16.42 2.01
C LEU A 96 14.58 -17.16 2.88
N GLN A 97 14.68 -17.00 4.19
CA GLN A 97 13.78 -17.62 5.17
C GLN A 97 12.98 -16.57 5.93
N ASN A 98 11.68 -16.81 6.14
CA ASN A 98 10.90 -15.98 7.05
C ASN A 98 11.26 -16.28 8.53
N PRO A 99 10.77 -15.48 9.50
CA PRO A 99 11.08 -15.71 10.92
C PRO A 99 10.61 -17.06 11.48
N ALA A 100 9.66 -17.73 10.81
CA ALA A 100 9.20 -19.07 11.15
C ALA A 100 10.10 -20.20 10.58
N GLY A 101 11.20 -19.86 9.89
CA GLY A 101 12.13 -20.80 9.28
C GLY A 101 11.70 -21.35 7.92
N THR A 102 10.57 -20.89 7.38
CA THR A 102 10.09 -21.30 6.05
C THR A 102 10.94 -20.64 4.96
N GLY A 103 11.51 -21.45 4.06
CA GLY A 103 12.20 -20.96 2.87
C GLY A 103 11.22 -20.37 1.86
N VAL A 104 11.21 -19.04 1.73
CA VAL A 104 10.21 -18.33 0.91
C VAL A 104 10.66 -18.13 -0.53
N ALA A 105 11.95 -17.89 -0.75
CA ALA A 105 12.51 -17.65 -2.08
C ALA A 105 13.99 -17.97 -2.13
N ILE A 106 14.49 -18.27 -3.33
CA ILE A 106 15.92 -18.22 -3.65
C ILE A 106 16.22 -16.83 -4.20
N LEU A 107 17.26 -16.19 -3.70
CA LEU A 107 17.84 -14.97 -4.27
C LEU A 107 19.06 -15.35 -5.10
N HIS A 108 19.02 -15.04 -6.39
CA HIS A 108 20.17 -15.08 -7.28
C HIS A 108 20.91 -13.76 -7.13
N ALA A 109 21.87 -13.67 -6.22
CA ALA A 109 22.58 -12.44 -5.91
C ALA A 109 23.50 -12.05 -7.08
N GLU A 110 23.21 -10.90 -7.68
CA GLU A 110 23.96 -10.35 -8.81
C GLU A 110 25.03 -9.37 -8.31
N GLU A 111 24.72 -8.62 -7.25
CA GLU A 111 25.63 -7.65 -6.67
C GLU A 111 25.35 -7.34 -5.20
N THR A 112 26.38 -6.83 -4.52
CA THR A 112 26.31 -6.30 -3.16
C THR A 112 26.98 -4.94 -3.12
N TYR A 113 26.33 -3.92 -2.57
CA TYR A 113 26.82 -2.54 -2.61
C TYR A 113 26.50 -1.78 -1.32
N ALA A 114 27.40 -0.87 -0.93
CA ALA A 114 27.16 0.06 0.17
C ALA A 114 26.24 1.20 -0.29
N PHE A 115 25.55 1.83 0.66
CA PHE A 115 24.67 2.96 0.35
C PHE A 115 24.65 4.01 1.46
N GLU A 116 24.41 5.26 1.06
CA GLU A 116 24.33 6.38 2.00
C GLU A 116 22.92 6.52 2.55
N LYS A 117 22.71 6.09 3.80
CA LYS A 117 21.39 6.08 4.47
C LYS A 117 20.78 7.48 4.54
N THR A 118 21.56 8.50 4.87
CA THR A 118 21.09 9.90 4.97
C THR A 118 20.66 10.44 3.61
N ARG A 119 21.45 10.18 2.55
CA ARG A 119 21.09 10.56 1.18
C ARG A 119 19.82 9.84 0.72
N THR A 120 19.69 8.57 1.07
CA THR A 120 18.51 7.75 0.78
C THR A 120 17.28 8.31 1.48
N ALA A 121 17.38 8.62 2.78
CA ALA A 121 16.30 9.22 3.54
C ALA A 121 15.84 10.56 2.93
N GLN A 122 16.80 11.44 2.62
CA GLN A 122 16.50 12.72 1.97
C GLN A 122 15.85 12.54 0.60
N GLY A 123 16.36 11.60 -0.21
CA GLY A 123 15.85 11.34 -1.54
C GLY A 123 14.44 10.75 -1.53
N ILE A 124 14.12 9.86 -0.59
CA ILE A 124 12.82 9.15 -0.55
C ILE A 124 11.76 9.94 0.22
N TYR A 125 12.10 10.51 1.37
CA TYR A 125 11.14 11.15 2.28
C TYR A 125 11.19 12.68 2.21
N GLY A 126 12.17 13.27 1.53
CA GLY A 126 12.35 14.73 1.47
C GLY A 126 12.90 15.33 2.76
N THR A 127 13.27 14.50 3.74
CA THR A 127 13.79 14.91 5.05
C THR A 127 14.75 13.85 5.60
N THR A 128 15.62 14.25 6.52
CA THR A 128 16.49 13.38 7.31
C THR A 128 16.10 13.34 8.80
N ASP A 129 14.95 13.92 9.16
CA ASP A 129 14.42 13.90 10.53
C ASP A 129 13.98 12.49 10.93
N ALA A 130 14.64 11.90 11.92
CA ALA A 130 14.38 10.55 12.41
C ALA A 130 13.01 10.39 13.10
N SER A 131 12.29 11.46 13.41
CA SER A 131 10.89 11.35 13.84
C SER A 131 9.95 10.96 12.69
N HIS A 132 10.41 11.09 11.43
CA HIS A 132 9.74 10.47 10.29
C HIS A 132 9.96 8.93 10.33
N PRO A 133 8.91 8.10 10.33
CA PRO A 133 9.01 6.65 10.51
C PRO A 133 9.89 5.97 9.45
N GLY A 134 9.72 6.35 8.19
CA GLY A 134 10.54 5.84 7.10
C GLY A 134 12.02 6.25 7.20
N VAL A 135 12.30 7.45 7.74
CA VAL A 135 13.69 7.90 7.94
C VAL A 135 14.33 7.10 9.07
N ALA A 136 13.66 6.98 10.22
CA ALA A 136 14.13 6.12 11.31
C ALA A 136 14.42 4.70 10.83
N LYS A 137 13.52 4.12 10.03
CA LYS A 137 13.75 2.79 9.45
C LYS A 137 15.00 2.76 8.57
N THR A 138 15.14 3.69 7.62
CA THR A 138 16.30 3.76 6.72
C THR A 138 17.62 3.96 7.48
N LEU A 139 17.64 4.80 8.52
CA LEU A 139 18.85 4.99 9.34
C LEU A 139 19.20 3.75 10.18
N SER A 140 18.21 2.92 10.52
CA SER A 140 18.40 1.69 11.30
C SER A 140 18.80 0.46 10.46
N MET A 141 18.75 0.56 9.13
CA MET A 141 19.16 -0.52 8.21
C MET A 141 20.63 -0.89 8.40
N LYS A 142 21.02 -2.06 7.91
CA LYS A 142 22.43 -2.46 7.78
C LYS A 142 23.13 -1.66 6.67
N ASP A 143 24.43 -1.88 6.50
CA ASP A 143 25.29 -0.99 5.70
C ASP A 143 25.42 -1.41 4.23
N HIS A 144 25.03 -2.65 3.89
CA HIS A 144 25.09 -3.18 2.53
C HIS A 144 23.70 -3.57 2.03
N LEU A 145 23.46 -3.38 0.74
CA LEU A 145 22.31 -3.86 0.02
C LEU A 145 22.71 -4.98 -0.93
N VAL A 146 21.76 -5.88 -1.21
CA VAL A 146 21.94 -6.99 -2.13
C VAL A 146 20.92 -6.86 -3.26
N GLY A 147 21.42 -6.78 -4.50
CA GLY A 147 20.63 -6.76 -5.72
C GLY A 147 20.60 -8.14 -6.38
N GLY A 148 19.46 -8.50 -6.97
CA GLY A 148 19.33 -9.77 -7.67
C GLY A 148 17.89 -10.26 -7.81
N ARG A 149 17.68 -11.16 -8.76
CA ARG A 149 16.38 -11.77 -9.05
C ARG A 149 16.01 -12.81 -8.00
N ILE A 150 14.71 -13.00 -7.80
CA ILE A 150 14.20 -14.02 -6.89
C ILE A 150 13.52 -15.16 -7.64
N ASP A 151 13.57 -16.36 -7.08
CA ASP A 151 12.76 -17.53 -7.43
C ASP A 151 11.88 -17.85 -6.22
N TYR A 152 10.58 -17.63 -6.34
CA TYR A 152 9.64 -17.74 -5.23
C TYR A 152 9.17 -19.17 -5.03
N LEU A 153 9.49 -19.75 -3.88
CA LEU A 153 9.32 -21.18 -3.62
C LEU A 153 7.97 -21.50 -2.99
N GLN A 154 7.62 -20.73 -1.95
CA GLN A 154 6.54 -21.09 -1.06
C GLN A 154 5.85 -19.87 -0.48
N ARG A 155 4.51 -19.93 -0.48
CA ARG A 155 3.67 -18.96 0.23
C ARG A 155 3.71 -19.16 1.74
N PRO A 156 3.62 -18.07 2.53
CA PRO A 156 3.36 -18.16 3.96
C PRO A 156 2.13 -19.02 4.24
N ALA A 157 2.09 -19.61 5.45
CA ALA A 157 0.94 -20.37 5.89
C ALA A 157 -0.36 -19.56 5.80
N SER A 158 -1.48 -20.26 5.56
CA SER A 158 -2.80 -19.62 5.51
C SER A 158 -3.14 -19.01 6.87
N ALA A 159 -3.45 -17.71 6.88
CA ALA A 159 -4.04 -17.02 8.01
C ALA A 159 -5.40 -16.44 7.58
N GLU A 160 -6.32 -16.23 8.52
CA GLU A 160 -7.68 -15.77 8.21
C GLU A 160 -7.67 -14.47 7.41
N ILE A 161 -6.82 -13.51 7.80
CA ILE A 161 -6.67 -12.22 7.09
C ILE A 161 -6.15 -12.37 5.65
N ARG A 162 -5.40 -13.45 5.35
CA ARG A 162 -4.84 -13.71 4.03
C ARG A 162 -5.89 -14.23 3.04
N ARG A 163 -7.09 -14.64 3.49
CA ARG A 163 -8.22 -14.98 2.59
C ARG A 163 -8.64 -13.82 1.67
N TYR A 164 -8.34 -12.60 2.09
CA TYR A 164 -8.61 -11.38 1.31
C TYR A 164 -7.44 -10.97 0.41
N ARG A 165 -6.27 -11.60 0.55
CA ARG A 165 -5.12 -11.25 -0.29
C ARG A 165 -5.41 -11.76 -1.69
N LEU A 166 -5.43 -10.84 -2.65
CA LEU A 166 -5.63 -11.18 -4.06
C LEU A 166 -4.33 -10.91 -4.82
N THR A 167 -4.05 -11.73 -5.84
CA THR A 167 -2.99 -11.47 -6.81
C THR A 167 -3.50 -10.54 -7.94
N PRO A 168 -2.61 -9.89 -8.70
CA PRO A 168 -2.93 -9.18 -9.93
C PRO A 168 -3.75 -10.01 -10.92
N THR A 169 -3.41 -11.29 -11.11
CA THR A 169 -4.18 -12.19 -11.98
C THR A 169 -5.61 -12.37 -11.48
N GLN A 170 -5.80 -12.68 -10.19
CA GLN A 170 -7.13 -12.89 -9.59
C GLN A 170 -8.00 -11.64 -9.63
N THR A 171 -7.42 -10.46 -9.40
CA THR A 171 -8.18 -9.19 -9.47
C THR A 171 -8.60 -8.87 -10.91
N ARG A 172 -7.70 -9.04 -11.88
CA ARG A 172 -8.01 -8.84 -13.30
C ARG A 172 -9.09 -9.80 -13.80
N GLU A 173 -9.04 -11.07 -13.41
CA GLU A 173 -10.08 -12.06 -13.68
C GLU A 173 -11.41 -11.63 -13.05
N ALA A 174 -11.41 -11.30 -11.76
CA ALA A 174 -12.63 -10.86 -11.07
C ALA A 174 -13.24 -9.59 -11.69
N PHE A 175 -12.42 -8.65 -12.16
CA PHE A 175 -12.92 -7.45 -12.86
C PHE A 175 -13.50 -7.79 -14.23
N ALA A 176 -12.87 -8.71 -14.97
CA ALA A 176 -13.39 -9.18 -16.26
C ALA A 176 -14.72 -9.94 -16.11
N GLU A 177 -14.83 -10.83 -15.13
CA GLU A 177 -16.07 -11.56 -14.79
C GLU A 177 -17.19 -10.60 -14.38
N ALA A 178 -16.85 -9.55 -13.62
CA ALA A 178 -17.77 -8.49 -13.24
C ALA A 178 -18.21 -7.59 -14.42
N GLY A 179 -17.54 -7.70 -15.58
CA GLY A 179 -17.76 -6.85 -16.75
C GLY A 179 -17.18 -5.44 -16.61
N TRP A 180 -16.27 -5.21 -15.66
CA TRP A 180 -15.70 -3.89 -15.39
C TRP A 180 -14.58 -3.54 -16.38
N LYS A 181 -14.66 -2.35 -16.97
CA LYS A 181 -13.61 -1.78 -17.84
C LYS A 181 -12.89 -0.63 -17.16
N THR A 182 -13.60 0.13 -16.34
CA THR A 182 -13.09 1.26 -15.57
C THR A 182 -13.19 0.96 -14.08
N ILE A 183 -12.03 0.83 -13.44
CA ILE A 183 -11.89 0.45 -12.04
C ILE A 183 -11.13 1.55 -11.32
N CYS A 184 -11.70 2.04 -10.22
CA CYS A 184 -11.06 3.03 -9.36
C CYS A 184 -10.55 2.37 -8.07
N ALA A 185 -9.25 2.43 -7.80
CA ALA A 185 -8.68 1.91 -6.58
C ALA A 185 -8.84 2.88 -5.42
N PHE A 186 -9.10 2.35 -4.22
CA PHE A 186 -9.10 3.08 -2.96
C PHE A 186 -8.09 2.46 -2.00
N GLN A 187 -6.98 3.18 -1.80
CA GLN A 187 -5.96 2.86 -0.80
C GLN A 187 -6.45 3.26 0.60
N THR A 188 -6.20 2.41 1.60
CA THR A 188 -6.50 2.75 3.00
C THR A 188 -5.68 1.92 3.97
N ARG A 189 -5.57 2.41 5.20
CA ARG A 189 -5.02 1.67 6.34
C ARG A 189 -5.90 1.80 7.60
N ASN A 190 -7.09 2.38 7.45
CA ASN A 190 -8.01 2.71 8.54
C ASN A 190 -9.40 2.14 8.23
N PRO A 191 -10.24 1.92 9.26
CA PRO A 191 -11.66 1.63 9.06
C PRO A 191 -12.34 2.71 8.19
N PRO A 192 -13.37 2.34 7.40
CA PRO A 192 -14.13 3.30 6.63
C PRO A 192 -14.94 4.25 7.52
N HIS A 193 -14.87 5.54 7.22
CA HIS A 193 -15.84 6.55 7.66
C HIS A 193 -16.80 6.86 6.50
N VAL A 194 -17.88 7.59 6.75
CA VAL A 194 -18.81 7.95 5.67
C VAL A 194 -18.14 8.85 4.62
N ALA A 195 -17.15 9.66 4.99
CA ALA A 195 -16.34 10.39 4.00
C ALA A 195 -15.59 9.45 3.02
N HIS A 196 -15.09 8.30 3.49
CA HIS A 196 -14.49 7.28 2.62
C HIS A 196 -15.54 6.64 1.72
N GLU A 197 -16.73 6.36 2.24
CA GLU A 197 -17.87 5.87 1.46
C GLU A 197 -18.24 6.85 0.34
N MET A 198 -18.30 8.16 0.62
CA MET A 198 -18.63 9.18 -0.37
C MET A 198 -17.57 9.24 -1.48
N LEU A 199 -16.28 9.14 -1.15
CA LEU A 199 -15.20 9.07 -2.14
C LEU A 199 -15.36 7.87 -3.08
N GLN A 200 -15.61 6.69 -2.51
CA GLN A 200 -15.77 5.44 -3.25
C GLN A 200 -17.03 5.48 -4.13
N LYS A 201 -18.18 5.86 -3.57
CA LYS A 201 -19.45 5.98 -4.31
C LYS A 201 -19.42 7.03 -5.40
N THR A 202 -18.80 8.19 -5.15
CA THR A 202 -18.62 9.22 -6.18
C THR A 202 -17.75 8.73 -7.33
N SER A 203 -16.81 7.81 -7.07
CA SER A 203 -16.04 7.19 -8.14
C SER A 203 -16.89 6.22 -8.96
N ILE A 204 -17.76 5.43 -8.32
CA ILE A 204 -18.68 4.48 -8.98
C ILE A 204 -19.70 5.18 -9.90
N THR A 205 -20.03 6.46 -9.70
CA THR A 205 -21.00 7.14 -10.58
C THR A 205 -20.53 7.29 -12.03
N THR A 206 -19.23 7.18 -12.26
CA THR A 206 -18.57 7.42 -13.55
C THR A 206 -17.61 6.30 -13.95
N ARG A 207 -17.52 5.24 -13.12
CA ARG A 207 -16.67 4.06 -13.34
C ARG A 207 -17.45 2.80 -13.02
N ASP A 208 -17.04 1.67 -13.59
CA ASP A 208 -17.78 0.42 -13.45
C ASP A 208 -17.75 -0.13 -12.02
N GLY A 209 -16.61 0.03 -11.32
CA GLY A 209 -16.49 -0.38 -9.94
C GLY A 209 -15.33 0.25 -9.17
N VAL A 210 -15.31 0.01 -7.86
CA VAL A 210 -14.24 0.40 -6.95
C VAL A 210 -13.51 -0.83 -6.41
N PHE A 211 -12.18 -0.78 -6.42
CA PHE A 211 -11.33 -1.76 -5.75
C PHE A 211 -10.86 -1.18 -4.42
N VAL A 212 -11.51 -1.58 -3.33
CA VAL A 212 -11.10 -1.20 -1.98
C VAL A 212 -9.93 -2.09 -1.59
N ASN A 213 -8.76 -1.47 -1.40
CA ASN A 213 -7.52 -2.20 -1.19
C ASN A 213 -6.78 -1.76 0.08
N PRO A 214 -7.20 -2.24 1.26
CA PRO A 214 -6.55 -1.94 2.52
C PRO A 214 -5.14 -2.54 2.59
N ILE A 215 -4.21 -1.79 3.18
CA ILE A 215 -2.86 -2.27 3.47
C ILE A 215 -2.82 -2.95 4.84
N ILE A 216 -2.30 -4.18 4.81
CA ILE A 216 -2.05 -5.08 5.94
C ILE A 216 -0.53 -5.18 6.07
N GLY A 217 -0.02 -4.98 7.28
CA GLY A 217 1.42 -4.91 7.52
C GLY A 217 1.70 -4.31 8.89
N ARG A 218 2.97 -4.12 9.24
CA ARG A 218 3.36 -3.57 10.54
C ARG A 218 2.59 -2.28 10.87
N LYS A 219 1.93 -2.29 12.03
CA LYS A 219 1.17 -1.17 12.60
C LYS A 219 1.94 -0.52 13.75
N LYS A 220 1.49 0.67 14.16
CA LYS A 220 1.99 1.34 15.37
C LYS A 220 0.99 1.23 16.51
N PRO A 221 1.44 1.36 17.78
CA PRO A 221 0.56 1.48 18.92
C PRO A 221 -0.54 2.53 18.67
N GLY A 222 -1.80 2.15 18.90
CA GLY A 222 -2.97 3.00 18.69
C GLY A 222 -3.52 3.06 17.25
N ASP A 223 -2.93 2.35 16.29
CA ASP A 223 -3.60 2.02 15.02
C ASP A 223 -4.67 0.94 15.25
N PHE A 224 -5.67 0.86 14.37
CA PHE A 224 -6.66 -0.22 14.40
C PHE A 224 -6.03 -1.55 13.97
N VAL A 225 -6.44 -2.65 14.59
CA VAL A 225 -6.03 -3.99 14.18
C VAL A 225 -6.64 -4.34 12.81
N ASP A 226 -5.90 -5.13 12.02
CA ASP A 226 -6.24 -5.42 10.62
C ASP A 226 -7.59 -6.13 10.45
N GLU A 227 -7.92 -7.06 11.35
CA GLU A 227 -9.19 -7.78 11.33
C GLU A 227 -10.39 -6.83 11.50
N VAL A 228 -10.27 -5.82 12.38
CA VAL A 228 -11.31 -4.80 12.57
C VAL A 228 -11.44 -3.94 11.30
N ILE A 229 -10.33 -3.53 10.70
CA ILE A 229 -10.35 -2.73 9.46
C ILE A 229 -11.10 -3.47 8.37
N VAL A 230 -10.71 -4.72 8.11
CA VAL A 230 -11.34 -5.55 7.06
C VAL A 230 -12.81 -5.79 7.38
N LYS A 231 -13.15 -6.13 8.63
CA LYS A 231 -14.54 -6.38 9.02
C LYS A 231 -15.43 -5.15 8.85
N CYS A 232 -14.90 -3.97 9.14
CA CYS A 232 -15.60 -2.71 8.92
C CYS A 232 -15.89 -2.46 7.43
N TYR A 233 -14.94 -2.77 6.53
CA TYR A 233 -15.19 -2.69 5.08
C TYR A 233 -16.22 -3.71 4.63
N GLU A 234 -16.17 -4.96 5.09
CA GLU A 234 -17.21 -5.96 4.76
C GLU A 234 -18.61 -5.46 5.12
N VAL A 235 -18.78 -4.97 6.36
CA VAL A 235 -20.07 -4.47 6.85
C VAL A 235 -20.52 -3.24 6.07
N MET A 236 -19.61 -2.30 5.79
CA MET A 236 -19.96 -1.14 4.97
C MET A 236 -20.37 -1.56 3.55
N ILE A 237 -19.63 -2.46 2.92
CA ILE A 237 -19.91 -2.92 1.56
C ILE A 237 -21.27 -3.62 1.50
N ALA A 238 -21.50 -4.58 2.40
CA ALA A 238 -22.73 -5.38 2.41
C ALA A 238 -24.00 -4.55 2.62
N ASN A 239 -23.94 -3.49 3.42
CA ASN A 239 -25.12 -2.69 3.75
C ASN A 239 -25.35 -1.50 2.82
N TYR A 240 -24.28 -0.98 2.18
CA TYR A 240 -24.35 0.33 1.54
C TYR A 240 -23.93 0.35 0.07
N TYR A 241 -23.40 -0.74 -0.50
CA TYR A 241 -22.97 -0.77 -1.90
C TYR A 241 -23.94 -1.55 -2.77
N PRO A 242 -24.21 -1.09 -4.00
CA PRO A 242 -24.91 -1.92 -4.96
C PRO A 242 -24.11 -3.20 -5.25
N GLU A 243 -24.82 -4.28 -5.56
CA GLU A 243 -24.19 -5.51 -6.05
C GLU A 243 -23.30 -5.22 -7.27
N ASN A 244 -22.22 -5.99 -7.40
CA ASN A 244 -21.29 -5.88 -8.52
C ASN A 244 -20.69 -4.46 -8.74
N ARG A 245 -20.52 -3.66 -7.68
CA ARG A 245 -19.87 -2.33 -7.76
C ARG A 245 -18.62 -2.15 -6.89
N CYS A 246 -18.36 -3.07 -5.96
CA CYS A 246 -17.22 -2.98 -5.06
C CYS A 246 -16.54 -4.34 -4.88
N ARG A 247 -15.21 -4.36 -5.01
CA ARG A 247 -14.38 -5.53 -4.73
C ARG A 247 -13.42 -5.16 -3.59
N LEU A 248 -13.39 -6.00 -2.55
CA LEU A 248 -12.44 -5.89 -1.45
C LEU A 248 -11.29 -6.87 -1.68
N GLY A 249 -10.06 -6.41 -1.52
CA GLY A 249 -8.88 -7.27 -1.45
C GLY A 249 -7.80 -6.60 -0.62
N THR A 250 -6.93 -7.35 0.05
CA THR A 250 -5.87 -6.78 0.89
C THR A 250 -4.53 -6.76 0.17
N LEU A 251 -3.73 -5.73 0.45
CA LEU A 251 -2.34 -5.61 0.01
C LEU A 251 -1.45 -5.80 1.23
N HIS A 252 -0.54 -6.78 1.19
CA HIS A 252 0.32 -7.13 2.32
C HIS A 252 1.69 -6.50 2.11
N THR A 253 1.95 -5.36 2.74
CA THR A 253 3.23 -4.64 2.70
C THR A 253 3.25 -3.59 3.82
N GLU A 254 4.42 -3.17 4.25
CA GLU A 254 4.53 -2.07 5.21
C GLU A 254 4.29 -0.70 4.53
N MET A 255 3.63 0.23 5.23
CA MET A 255 3.58 1.64 4.82
C MET A 255 4.93 2.32 5.07
N LYS A 256 5.46 3.04 4.08
CA LYS A 256 6.74 3.77 4.19
C LYS A 256 6.52 5.19 4.73
N TYR A 257 5.26 5.65 4.73
CA TYR A 257 4.83 7.00 5.04
C TYR A 257 5.51 8.07 4.18
N ALA A 258 5.90 7.72 2.94
CA ALA A 258 6.66 8.60 2.04
C ALA A 258 5.75 9.53 1.21
N GLY A 259 4.53 9.79 1.70
CA GLY A 259 3.60 10.78 1.17
C GLY A 259 3.53 10.78 -0.36
N PRO A 260 4.04 11.83 -1.05
CA PRO A 260 4.02 11.92 -2.50
C PRO A 260 4.67 10.75 -3.24
N LYS A 261 5.87 10.33 -2.84
CA LYS A 261 6.55 9.22 -3.51
C LYS A 261 5.79 7.91 -3.31
N GLU A 262 5.21 7.69 -2.14
CA GLU A 262 4.40 6.49 -1.90
C GLU A 262 3.04 6.54 -2.62
N ALA A 263 2.50 7.72 -2.93
CA ALA A 263 1.30 7.85 -3.76
C ALA A 263 1.53 7.33 -5.19
N ILE A 264 2.68 7.65 -5.80
CA ILE A 264 3.09 7.11 -7.10
C ILE A 264 3.30 5.59 -7.01
N HIS A 265 3.96 5.11 -5.97
CA HIS A 265 4.19 3.68 -5.77
C HIS A 265 2.88 2.91 -5.59
N HIS A 266 1.92 3.46 -4.83
CA HIS A 266 0.57 2.92 -4.74
C HIS A 266 -0.13 2.90 -6.11
N ALA A 267 0.01 3.95 -6.93
CA ALA A 267 -0.58 3.95 -8.26
C ALA A 267 -0.05 2.77 -9.11
N ILE A 268 1.27 2.57 -9.12
CA ILE A 268 1.93 1.46 -9.82
C ILE A 268 1.38 0.09 -9.39
N MET A 269 1.29 -0.17 -8.08
CA MET A 269 0.74 -1.43 -7.57
C MET A 269 -0.71 -1.65 -8.05
N ARG A 270 -1.51 -0.58 -8.09
CA ARG A 270 -2.93 -0.66 -8.45
C ARG A 270 -3.12 -0.80 -9.96
N GLN A 271 -2.22 -0.22 -10.76
CA GLN A 271 -2.13 -0.51 -12.19
C GLN A 271 -1.84 -2.00 -12.41
N ASN A 272 -0.93 -2.59 -11.64
CA ASN A 272 -0.63 -4.02 -11.73
C ASN A 272 -1.85 -4.88 -11.37
N TYR A 273 -2.62 -4.50 -10.34
CA TYR A 273 -3.93 -5.10 -10.04
C TYR A 273 -5.01 -4.91 -11.14
N GLY A 274 -4.74 -4.14 -12.19
CA GLY A 274 -5.69 -3.89 -13.27
C GLY A 274 -6.61 -2.69 -13.05
N CYS A 275 -6.32 -1.84 -12.07
CA CYS A 275 -7.09 -0.62 -11.83
C CYS A 275 -6.72 0.47 -12.84
N THR A 276 -7.72 1.06 -13.48
CA THR A 276 -7.56 2.18 -14.43
C THR A 276 -7.37 3.54 -13.76
N HIS A 277 -7.86 3.66 -12.53
CA HIS A 277 -7.84 4.91 -11.77
C HIS A 277 -7.43 4.65 -10.32
N ILE A 278 -6.91 5.66 -9.64
CA ILE A 278 -6.63 5.62 -8.20
C ILE A 278 -7.07 6.90 -7.50
N ILE A 279 -7.79 6.76 -6.38
CA ILE A 279 -8.17 7.88 -5.52
C ILE A 279 -6.94 8.38 -4.77
N ILE A 280 -6.62 9.67 -4.91
CA ILE A 280 -5.58 10.34 -4.14
C ILE A 280 -6.22 11.45 -3.30
N GLY A 281 -6.36 11.17 -2.00
CA GLY A 281 -6.93 12.09 -1.04
C GLY A 281 -5.94 13.16 -0.56
N ARG A 282 -6.40 14.00 0.37
CA ARG A 282 -5.56 14.90 1.16
C ARG A 282 -4.60 14.06 2.02
N ASP A 283 -3.33 14.46 2.07
CA ASP A 283 -2.28 13.85 2.91
C ASP A 283 -2.10 12.34 2.66
N HIS A 284 -2.28 11.92 1.39
CA HIS A 284 -2.19 10.52 0.99
C HIS A 284 -0.83 9.93 1.34
N ALA A 285 -0.83 8.84 2.11
CA ALA A 285 0.38 8.18 2.64
C ALA A 285 1.31 9.11 3.45
N GLY A 286 0.83 10.26 3.90
CA GLY A 286 1.58 11.18 4.75
C GLY A 286 1.60 10.77 6.22
N VAL A 287 2.48 11.42 6.97
CA VAL A 287 2.58 11.30 8.43
C VAL A 287 2.87 12.66 9.04
N GLY A 288 2.18 12.96 10.15
CA GLY A 288 2.37 14.22 10.88
C GLY A 288 2.15 15.45 9.99
N LYS A 289 3.18 16.30 9.88
CA LYS A 289 3.18 17.50 9.04
C LYS A 289 4.38 17.54 8.09
N PHE A 290 4.94 16.37 7.76
CA PHE A 290 6.14 16.28 6.92
C PHE A 290 5.90 16.69 5.47
N TYR A 291 4.65 16.64 4.99
CA TYR A 291 4.31 16.96 3.61
C TYR A 291 3.21 18.02 3.56
N ASP A 292 3.23 18.86 2.52
CA ASP A 292 2.08 19.68 2.16
C ASP A 292 0.86 18.76 1.94
N PRO A 293 -0.34 19.10 2.44
CA PRO A 293 -1.51 18.22 2.36
C PRO A 293 -1.94 17.80 0.95
N PHE A 294 -1.46 18.49 -0.09
CA PHE A 294 -1.75 18.17 -1.48
C PHE A 294 -0.51 17.76 -2.28
N ALA A 295 0.65 17.59 -1.64
CA ALA A 295 1.89 17.19 -2.31
C ALA A 295 1.74 15.86 -3.07
N ALA A 296 0.99 14.91 -2.50
CA ALA A 296 0.70 13.63 -3.14
C ALA A 296 -0.20 13.73 -4.38
N GLN A 297 -0.96 14.82 -4.54
CA GLN A 297 -1.69 15.10 -5.77
C GLN A 297 -0.78 15.77 -6.80
N LYS A 298 0.01 16.76 -6.35
CA LYS A 298 0.90 17.56 -7.21
C LYS A 298 1.95 16.72 -7.92
N ILE A 299 2.54 15.74 -7.24
CA ILE A 299 3.61 14.90 -7.80
C ILE A 299 3.21 14.13 -9.07
N PHE A 300 1.92 13.83 -9.29
CA PHE A 300 1.48 13.13 -10.51
C PHE A 300 1.77 13.91 -11.80
N ALA A 301 1.96 15.23 -11.72
CA ALA A 301 2.38 16.03 -12.89
C ALA A 301 3.77 15.62 -13.42
N ASP A 302 4.62 15.05 -12.56
CA ASP A 302 5.98 14.61 -12.90
C ASP A 302 6.02 13.17 -13.45
N TYR A 303 4.88 12.47 -13.42
CA TYR A 303 4.71 11.06 -13.81
C TYR A 303 3.52 10.90 -14.77
N SER A 304 3.42 11.78 -15.77
CA SER A 304 2.39 11.75 -16.80
C SER A 304 2.46 10.53 -17.73
N ASP A 305 3.53 9.74 -17.63
CA ASP A 305 3.77 8.49 -18.33
C ASP A 305 3.25 7.24 -17.60
N LEU A 306 2.61 7.39 -16.42
CA LEU A 306 1.82 6.32 -15.81
C LEU A 306 0.52 6.07 -16.59
N GLU A 307 0.16 4.82 -16.82
CA GLU A 307 -1.12 4.51 -17.49
C GLU A 307 -2.32 4.70 -16.55
N ILE A 308 -2.15 4.46 -15.24
CA ILE A 308 -3.21 4.65 -14.25
C ILE A 308 -3.46 6.13 -13.99
N ALA A 309 -4.73 6.56 -14.11
CA ALA A 309 -5.11 7.95 -13.92
C ALA A 309 -5.41 8.27 -12.45
N PRO A 310 -4.84 9.34 -11.85
CA PRO A 310 -5.25 9.76 -10.53
C PRO A 310 -6.63 10.42 -10.55
N VAL A 311 -7.39 10.23 -9.47
CA VAL A 311 -8.64 10.94 -9.19
C VAL A 311 -8.46 11.72 -7.90
N PHE A 312 -8.42 13.05 -8.03
CA PHE A 312 -8.26 13.95 -6.90
C PHE A 312 -9.61 14.32 -6.31
N PHE A 313 -9.77 14.05 -5.02
CA PHE A 313 -10.95 14.48 -4.29
C PHE A 313 -10.59 15.47 -3.18
N PRO A 314 -11.44 16.49 -2.96
CA PRO A 314 -11.41 17.24 -1.70
C PRO A 314 -11.91 16.38 -0.54
N ALA A 315 -11.72 16.85 0.69
CA ALA A 315 -12.31 16.20 1.86
C ALA A 315 -13.83 16.37 1.87
N PHE A 316 -14.57 15.26 1.94
CA PHE A 316 -16.01 15.26 2.12
C PHE A 316 -16.38 15.49 3.59
N PHE A 317 -17.50 16.19 3.83
CA PHE A 317 -18.12 16.35 5.14
C PHE A 317 -19.65 16.38 5.00
N TYR A 318 -20.38 16.08 6.06
CA TYR A 318 -21.82 16.31 6.10
C TYR A 318 -22.09 17.74 6.56
N CYS A 319 -22.94 18.47 5.83
CA CYS A 319 -23.37 19.80 6.21
C CYS A 319 -24.81 19.78 6.71
N ASN A 320 -25.04 20.28 7.93
CA ASN A 320 -26.35 20.33 8.57
C ASN A 320 -27.30 21.33 7.91
N GLU A 321 -26.79 22.32 7.18
CA GLU A 321 -27.61 23.28 6.44
C GLU A 321 -27.91 22.81 5.01
N CYS A 322 -26.93 22.21 4.31
CA CYS A 322 -27.17 21.61 2.99
C CYS A 322 -27.91 20.26 3.06
N LEU A 323 -27.99 19.65 4.25
CA LEU A 323 -28.60 18.33 4.48
C LEU A 323 -28.02 17.21 3.59
N THR A 324 -26.73 17.31 3.27
CA THR A 324 -26.04 16.35 2.40
C THR A 324 -24.55 16.27 2.72
N TYR A 325 -23.93 15.18 2.29
CA TYR A 325 -22.49 15.13 2.11
C TYR A 325 -22.08 16.04 0.95
N THR A 326 -21.08 16.88 1.21
CA THR A 326 -20.60 17.89 0.28
C THR A 326 -19.10 18.12 0.48
N THR A 327 -18.55 19.09 -0.24
CA THR A 327 -17.14 19.44 -0.24
C THR A 327 -16.98 20.95 -0.06
N PRO A 328 -15.79 21.45 0.30
CA PRO A 328 -15.55 22.89 0.40
C PRO A 328 -15.79 23.66 -0.90
N LYS A 329 -15.79 22.98 -2.05
CA LYS A 329 -16.05 23.61 -3.36
C LYS A 329 -17.53 23.78 -3.67
N ALA A 330 -18.42 23.06 -2.99
CA ALA A 330 -19.85 23.02 -3.27
C ALA A 330 -20.73 23.47 -2.09
N CYS A 331 -20.13 23.74 -0.93
CA CYS A 331 -20.83 24.21 0.27
C CYS A 331 -20.42 25.64 0.60
N PRO A 332 -21.35 26.60 0.74
CA PRO A 332 -21.04 27.97 1.12
C PRO A 332 -20.91 28.16 2.65
N HIS A 333 -21.31 27.17 3.45
CA HIS A 333 -21.42 27.31 4.91
C HIS A 333 -20.08 27.10 5.64
N ASP A 334 -19.97 27.74 6.81
CA ASP A 334 -18.79 27.71 7.67
C ASP A 334 -18.64 26.38 8.43
N ASP A 335 -17.58 26.25 9.24
CA ASP A 335 -17.28 25.03 9.98
C ASP A 335 -18.33 24.68 11.04
N LYS A 336 -19.14 25.63 11.53
CA LYS A 336 -20.20 25.35 12.52
C LYS A 336 -21.31 24.50 11.93
N SER A 337 -21.50 24.58 10.61
CA SER A 337 -22.48 23.80 9.87
C SER A 337 -21.98 22.42 9.49
N LYS A 338 -20.72 22.06 9.80
CA LYS A 338 -20.08 20.82 9.34
C LYS A 338 -20.01 19.81 10.48
N GLU A 339 -20.47 18.59 10.21
CA GLU A 339 -20.17 17.44 11.06
C GLU A 339 -18.73 17.00 10.79
N GLN A 340 -17.83 17.27 11.74
CA GLN A 340 -16.42 16.88 11.65
C GLN A 340 -15.90 16.43 13.01
N ILE A 341 -14.99 15.45 12.99
CA ILE A 341 -14.26 15.01 14.18
C ILE A 341 -12.81 14.71 13.79
N SER A 342 -11.87 15.05 14.67
CA SER A 342 -10.47 14.67 14.47
C SER A 342 -10.28 13.16 14.70
N GLY A 343 -9.25 12.57 14.09
CA GLY A 343 -8.93 11.16 14.33
C GLY A 343 -8.52 10.86 15.78
N THR A 344 -8.06 11.86 16.53
CA THR A 344 -7.77 11.73 17.97
C THR A 344 -9.08 11.66 18.76
N ALA A 345 -9.99 12.62 18.55
CA ALA A 345 -11.27 12.66 19.24
C ALA A 345 -12.13 11.42 18.91
N LEU A 346 -12.10 10.95 17.66
CA LEU A 346 -12.79 9.70 17.29
C LEU A 346 -12.25 8.49 18.08
N ARG A 347 -10.93 8.38 18.21
CA ARG A 347 -10.31 7.28 18.97
C ARG A 347 -10.61 7.37 20.46
N GLU A 348 -10.62 8.57 21.04
CA GLU A 348 -11.03 8.79 22.43
C GLU A 348 -12.48 8.38 22.66
N MET A 349 -13.40 8.75 21.77
CA MET A 349 -14.80 8.31 21.86
C MET A 349 -14.91 6.78 21.86
N ILE A 350 -14.23 6.12 20.91
CA ILE A 350 -14.24 4.65 20.80
C ILE A 350 -13.66 4.00 22.06
N LYS A 351 -12.56 4.52 22.61
CA LYS A 351 -11.97 4.03 23.87
C LYS A 351 -12.91 4.18 25.07
N ASN A 352 -13.77 5.18 25.04
CA ASN A 352 -14.80 5.40 26.07
C ASN A 352 -16.11 4.63 25.80
N GLY A 353 -16.14 3.72 24.83
CA GLY A 353 -17.33 2.96 24.46
C GLY A 353 -18.40 3.78 23.74
N GLN A 354 -18.04 4.94 23.19
CA GLN A 354 -18.95 5.86 22.52
C GLN A 354 -18.78 5.83 21.00
N ALA A 355 -19.89 5.86 20.27
CA ALA A 355 -19.89 6.02 18.81
C ALA A 355 -19.97 7.50 18.44
N PRO A 356 -19.27 7.95 17.38
CA PRO A 356 -19.50 9.28 16.82
C PRO A 356 -20.89 9.37 16.16
N SER A 357 -21.27 10.58 15.75
CA SER A 357 -22.46 10.83 14.94
C SER A 357 -22.57 9.87 13.74
N LYS A 358 -23.79 9.43 13.42
CA LYS A 358 -24.08 8.58 12.24
C LYS A 358 -23.64 9.21 10.92
N TYR A 359 -23.43 10.53 10.91
CA TYR A 359 -22.94 11.26 9.75
C TYR A 359 -21.43 11.09 9.54
N ILE A 360 -20.68 10.73 10.59
CA ILE A 360 -19.24 10.46 10.54
C ILE A 360 -18.97 8.98 10.30
N LEU A 361 -19.64 8.09 11.05
CA LEU A 361 -19.45 6.65 11.00
C LEU A 361 -20.80 5.95 10.97
N ARG A 362 -20.97 5.00 10.03
CA ARG A 362 -22.20 4.20 9.96
C ARG A 362 -22.40 3.43 11.27
N PRO A 363 -23.62 3.38 11.85
CA PRO A 363 -23.86 2.70 13.12
C PRO A 363 -23.40 1.23 13.14
N GLU A 364 -23.57 0.50 12.04
CA GLU A 364 -23.16 -0.90 11.91
C GLU A 364 -21.65 -1.04 11.94
N VAL A 365 -20.93 -0.09 11.33
CA VAL A 365 -19.46 -0.04 11.36
C VAL A 365 -18.96 0.35 12.74
N ALA A 366 -19.59 1.32 13.40
CA ALA A 366 -19.27 1.69 14.78
C ALA A 366 -19.41 0.49 15.72
N ARG A 367 -20.48 -0.29 15.58
CA ARG A 367 -20.70 -1.50 16.36
C ARG A 367 -19.60 -2.55 16.17
N VAL A 368 -19.13 -2.78 14.93
CA VAL A 368 -17.99 -3.69 14.67
C VAL A 368 -16.76 -3.30 15.49
N ILE A 369 -16.47 -2.00 15.58
CA ILE A 369 -15.31 -1.50 16.32
C ILE A 369 -15.52 -1.64 17.84
N LEU A 370 -16.69 -1.24 18.33
CA LEU A 370 -16.99 -1.21 19.77
C LEU A 370 -17.16 -2.60 20.38
N ASP A 371 -17.68 -3.57 19.60
CA ASP A 371 -17.86 -4.94 20.06
C ASP A 371 -16.53 -5.74 20.05
N HIS A 372 -15.49 -5.22 19.40
CA HIS A 372 -14.19 -5.87 19.36
C HIS A 372 -13.43 -5.64 20.68
N PRO A 373 -12.92 -6.69 21.36
CA PRO A 373 -12.34 -6.56 22.70
C PRO A 373 -11.04 -5.74 22.73
N LYS A 374 -10.27 -5.76 21.63
CA LYS A 374 -9.02 -5.00 21.47
C LYS A 374 -8.94 -4.38 20.07
N PRO A 375 -9.65 -3.27 19.81
CA PRO A 375 -9.75 -2.72 18.46
C PRO A 375 -8.47 -2.00 18.01
N PHE A 376 -7.55 -1.73 18.94
CA PHE A 376 -6.29 -1.05 18.71
C PHE A 376 -5.10 -1.98 18.97
N VAL A 377 -4.00 -1.73 18.26
CA VAL A 377 -2.69 -2.33 18.55
C VAL A 377 -2.14 -1.72 19.83
N ASP A 378 -1.63 -2.59 20.71
CA ASP A 378 -1.04 -2.25 22.01
C ASP A 378 0.25 -1.42 21.88
#